data_AF-A0A061J0Y5-F1
#
_entry.id   AF-A0A061J0Y5-F1
#
_cell.length_a   1.000
_cell.length_b   1.000
_cell.length_c   1.000
_cell.angle_alpha   90.00
_cell.angle_beta   90.00
_cell.angle_gamma   90.00
#
_symmetry.space_group_name_H-M   'P 1'
#
loop_
_entity.id
_entity.type
_entity.pdbx_description
1 polymer ?
#
loop_
_entity_poly.entity_id
_entity_poly.type
_entity_poly.pdbx_seq_one_letter_code
_entity_poly.pdbx_strand_id
1 'polypeptide(L)'
;MMRRFFPSVACLSTMQQKRNLHFPITPPPIEIEYLDEDPLEFAVRTEARKWGFDDMGYMRELAFVRINNNPTVGQFRIMTPEERRNLFWGSDRQDFFRHLTFALTGTPEHLYHRGW
;
A
#
# COMPACT_ATOMS: atom_id res chain seq x y z
N MET A 1 -38.63 60.27 -9.28
CA MET A 1 -37.54 59.38 -9.73
C MET A 1 -36.90 58.72 -8.51
N MET A 2 -36.99 57.40 -8.39
CA MET A 2 -36.38 56.58 -7.32
C MET A 2 -34.88 56.36 -7.55
N ARG A 3 -34.05 56.46 -6.50
CA ARG A 3 -32.78 55.70 -6.30
C ARG A 3 -32.52 55.58 -4.78
N ARG A 4 -33.05 54.54 -4.12
CA ARG A 4 -32.40 53.27 -3.73
C ARG A 4 -31.21 53.45 -2.77
N PHE A 5 -31.49 53.25 -1.48
CA PHE A 5 -30.49 52.95 -0.44
C PHE A 5 -29.97 51.52 -0.63
N PHE A 6 -28.66 51.33 -0.62
CA PHE A 6 -28.02 50.02 -0.53
C PHE A 6 -27.01 50.04 0.63
N PRO A 7 -27.22 49.27 1.71
CA PRO A 7 -26.13 48.98 2.63
C PRO A 7 -25.23 47.90 2.02
N SER A 8 -23.96 48.25 1.82
CA SER A 8 -22.91 47.35 1.36
C SER A 8 -22.58 46.32 2.44
N VAL A 9 -22.98 45.08 2.15
CA VAL A 9 -22.41 43.77 2.54
C VAL A 9 -21.50 43.74 3.78
N ALA A 10 -22.02 43.15 4.85
CA ALA A 10 -21.26 42.72 6.01
C ALA A 10 -20.23 41.63 5.62
N CYS A 11 -18.98 41.82 6.04
CA CYS A 11 -17.92 40.82 5.95
C CYS A 11 -18.26 39.61 6.83
N LEU A 12 -18.79 38.54 6.23
CA LEU A 12 -18.88 37.22 6.83
C LEU A 12 -17.45 36.67 7.01
N SER A 13 -16.89 36.85 8.19
CA SER A 13 -15.73 36.10 8.65
C SER A 13 -16.07 34.61 8.60
N THR A 14 -15.47 33.87 7.67
CA THR A 14 -15.53 32.41 7.60
C THR A 14 -14.84 31.85 8.84
N MET A 15 -15.60 31.62 9.91
CA MET A 15 -15.15 30.80 11.03
C MET A 15 -14.89 29.40 10.49
N GLN A 16 -13.61 29.04 10.36
CA GLN A 16 -13.19 27.70 10.00
C GLN A 16 -13.57 26.78 11.15
N GLN A 17 -14.75 26.17 11.04
CA GLN A 17 -15.26 25.23 12.01
C GLN A 17 -14.38 23.97 11.96
N LYS A 18 -13.35 23.91 12.82
CA LYS A 18 -12.61 22.68 13.11
C LYS A 18 -13.61 21.68 13.69
N ARG A 19 -14.20 20.85 12.82
CA ARG A 19 -14.97 19.69 13.26
C ARG A 19 -13.96 18.77 13.94
N ASN A 20 -14.01 18.71 15.27
CA ASN A 20 -13.33 17.67 16.03
C ASN A 20 -14.00 16.35 15.64
N LEU A 21 -13.36 15.62 14.74
CA LEU A 21 -13.75 14.28 14.38
C LEU A 21 -13.54 13.42 15.63
N HIS A 22 -14.65 12.90 16.16
CA HIS A 22 -14.67 12.11 17.40
C HIS A 22 -13.97 10.76 17.25
N PHE A 23 -13.66 10.36 16.01
CA PHE A 23 -12.97 9.14 15.66
C PHE A 23 -11.76 9.47 14.78
N PRO A 24 -10.58 8.86 15.04
CA PRO A 24 -9.45 9.00 14.14
C PRO A 24 -9.83 8.44 12.76
N ILE A 25 -9.71 9.26 11.71
CA ILE A 25 -10.00 8.84 10.32
C ILE A 25 -9.04 7.72 9.87
N THR A 26 -7.88 7.62 10.51
CA THR A 26 -6.88 6.59 10.28
C THR A 26 -6.92 5.56 11.40
N PRO A 27 -7.20 4.27 11.12
CA PRO A 27 -6.92 3.24 12.10
C PRO A 27 -5.44 3.34 12.51
N PRO A 28 -5.10 3.13 13.80
CA PRO A 28 -3.70 3.05 14.19
C PRO A 28 -3.02 1.99 13.29
N PRO A 29 -1.78 2.23 12.82
CA PRO A 29 -1.06 1.23 12.07
C PRO A 29 -0.90 0.01 12.98
N ILE A 30 -1.71 -1.02 12.75
CA ILE A 30 -1.50 -2.31 13.41
C ILE A 30 -0.24 -2.85 12.77
N GLU A 31 0.85 -2.92 13.55
CA GLU A 31 2.06 -3.61 13.15
C GLU A 31 1.74 -5.10 13.10
N ILE A 32 1.44 -5.59 11.89
CA ILE A 32 1.16 -7.00 11.64
C ILE A 32 2.50 -7.72 11.55
N GLU A 33 2.81 -8.52 12.57
CA GLU A 33 3.90 -9.47 12.51
C GLU A 33 3.47 -10.69 11.69
N TYR A 34 4.23 -11.01 10.65
CA TYR A 34 3.95 -12.17 9.80
C TYR A 34 4.53 -13.44 10.41
N LEU A 35 3.66 -14.42 10.65
CA LEU A 35 4.03 -15.75 11.11
C LEU A 35 4.61 -16.56 9.95
N ASP A 36 5.50 -17.50 10.26
CA ASP A 36 6.11 -18.37 9.24
C ASP A 36 5.10 -19.29 8.54
N GLU A 37 3.96 -19.52 9.17
CA GLU A 37 2.83 -20.32 8.68
C GLU A 37 1.90 -19.53 7.75
N ASP A 38 1.99 -18.19 7.77
CA ASP A 38 1.10 -17.35 6.98
C ASP A 38 1.35 -17.56 5.48
N PRO A 39 0.30 -17.64 4.64
CA PRO A 39 0.46 -17.66 3.20
C PRO A 39 1.12 -16.37 2.70
N LEU A 40 2.09 -16.47 1.79
CA LEU A 40 2.75 -15.29 1.23
C LEU A 40 1.74 -14.34 0.57
N GLU A 41 0.72 -14.88 -0.10
CA GLU A 41 -0.37 -14.08 -0.67
C GLU A 41 -1.07 -13.19 0.36
N PHE A 42 -1.27 -13.67 1.60
CA PHE A 42 -1.87 -12.87 2.66
C PHE A 42 -0.97 -11.69 3.04
N ALA A 43 0.34 -11.93 3.18
CA ALA A 43 1.31 -10.88 3.45
C ALA A 43 1.36 -9.83 2.32
N VAL A 44 1.40 -10.29 1.07
CA VAL A 44 1.41 -9.44 -0.12
C VAL A 44 0.14 -8.57 -0.21
N ARG A 45 -1.05 -9.15 0.01
CA ARG A 45 -2.32 -8.41 0.06
C ARG A 45 -2.31 -7.34 1.15
N THR A 46 -1.82 -7.70 2.32
CA THR A 46 -1.80 -6.83 3.49
C THR A 46 -0.86 -5.65 3.27
N GLU A 47 0.35 -5.88 2.78
CA GLU A 47 1.31 -4.81 2.45
C GLU A 47 0.81 -3.92 1.31
N ALA A 48 0.17 -4.51 0.29
CA ALA A 48 -0.40 -3.72 -0.79
C ALA A 48 -1.52 -2.78 -0.32
N ARG A 49 -2.39 -3.24 0.60
CA ARG A 49 -3.41 -2.39 1.21
C ARG A 49 -2.81 -1.26 2.03
N LYS A 50 -1.71 -1.50 2.77
CA LYS A 50 -0.98 -0.45 3.48
C LYS A 50 -0.44 0.62 2.52
N TRP A 51 -0.06 0.22 1.31
CA TRP A 51 0.38 1.11 0.24
C TRP A 51 -0.75 1.84 -0.51
N GLY A 52 -2.01 1.57 -0.18
CA GLY A 52 -3.16 2.21 -0.81
C GLY A 52 -3.56 1.60 -2.15
N PHE A 53 -3.06 0.41 -2.48
CA PHE A 53 -3.62 -0.35 -3.60
C PHE A 53 -5.01 -0.85 -3.23
N ASP A 54 -6.00 -0.53 -4.07
CA ASP A 54 -7.32 -1.12 -4.01
C ASP A 54 -7.28 -2.57 -4.51
N ASP A 55 -8.27 -3.41 -4.16
CA ASP A 55 -8.28 -4.83 -4.55
C ASP A 55 -8.22 -5.01 -6.09
N MET A 56 -8.68 -4.03 -6.88
CA MET A 56 -8.67 -4.07 -8.36
C MET A 56 -7.33 -3.64 -8.97
N GLY A 57 -6.65 -2.63 -8.44
CA GLY A 57 -5.28 -2.26 -8.80
C GLY A 57 -4.26 -3.29 -8.31
N TYR A 58 -4.49 -3.84 -7.11
CA TYR A 58 -3.79 -4.99 -6.53
C TYR A 58 -3.82 -6.19 -7.49
N MET A 59 -5.01 -6.59 -7.95
CA MET A 59 -5.19 -7.70 -8.90
C MET A 59 -4.76 -7.37 -10.34
N ARG A 60 -4.32 -6.15 -10.65
CA ARG A 60 -3.82 -5.79 -11.98
C ARG A 60 -2.31 -5.67 -12.01
N GLU A 61 -1.72 -5.04 -11.00
CA GLU A 61 -0.28 -4.78 -10.92
C GLU A 61 0.50 -5.89 -10.19
N LEU A 62 -0.16 -6.63 -9.28
CA LEU A 62 0.45 -7.77 -8.58
C LEU A 62 -0.14 -9.13 -8.98
N ALA A 63 -1.15 -9.21 -9.86
CA ALA A 63 -1.59 -10.50 -10.43
C ALA A 63 -0.56 -11.15 -11.38
N PHE A 64 0.57 -10.51 -11.60
CA PHE A 64 1.74 -11.11 -12.23
C PHE A 64 2.66 -11.84 -11.26
N VAL A 65 2.41 -11.73 -9.95
CA VAL A 65 2.95 -12.67 -8.99
C VAL A 65 2.15 -13.96 -9.18
N ARG A 66 2.49 -14.73 -10.22
CA ARG A 66 2.18 -16.15 -10.26
C ARG A 66 2.98 -16.75 -9.12
N ILE A 67 2.46 -16.63 -7.91
CA ILE A 67 2.97 -17.32 -6.74
C ILE A 67 2.68 -18.80 -7.00
N ASN A 68 3.47 -19.43 -7.86
CA ASN A 68 3.40 -20.85 -8.14
C ASN A 68 3.50 -21.54 -6.77
N ASN A 69 2.44 -22.26 -6.43
CA ASN A 69 2.33 -23.03 -5.18
C ASN A 69 2.25 -22.23 -3.87
N ASN A 70 1.96 -20.91 -3.90
CA ASN A 70 1.73 -20.04 -2.73
C ASN A 70 2.53 -20.44 -1.46
N PRO A 71 3.85 -20.21 -1.43
CA PRO A 71 4.66 -20.61 -0.29
C PRO A 71 4.25 -19.82 0.94
N THR A 72 4.63 -20.31 2.11
CA THR A 72 4.43 -19.56 3.35
C THR A 72 5.48 -18.44 3.48
N VAL A 73 5.24 -17.49 4.38
CA VAL A 73 6.22 -16.44 4.71
C VAL A 73 7.54 -17.05 5.21
N GLY A 74 7.46 -18.13 6.00
CA GLY A 74 8.66 -18.85 6.46
C GLY A 74 9.46 -19.43 5.30
N GLN A 75 8.78 -20.04 4.32
CA GLN A 75 9.40 -20.53 3.09
C GLN A 75 10.01 -19.37 2.27
N PHE A 76 9.33 -18.23 2.20
CA PHE A 76 9.85 -17.04 1.52
C PHE A 76 11.13 -16.49 2.17
N ARG A 77 11.24 -16.55 3.51
CA ARG A 77 12.44 -16.11 4.25
C ARG A 77 13.66 -16.97 3.95
N ILE A 78 13.49 -18.30 3.85
CA ILE A 78 14.58 -19.25 3.56
C ILE A 78 14.98 -19.31 2.08
N MET A 79 14.13 -18.84 1.17
CA MET A 79 14.45 -18.79 -0.26
C MET A 79 15.67 -17.94 -0.53
N THR A 80 16.37 -18.27 -1.60
CA THR A 80 17.41 -17.42 -2.15
C THR A 80 16.80 -16.16 -2.79
N PRO A 81 17.55 -15.05 -2.91
CA PRO A 81 17.07 -13.87 -3.63
C PRO A 81 16.65 -14.17 -5.08
N GLU A 82 17.27 -15.17 -5.73
CA GLU A 82 16.89 -15.63 -7.07
C GLU A 82 15.50 -16.27 -7.11
N GLU A 83 15.22 -17.17 -6.18
CA GLU A 83 13.92 -17.83 -6.06
C GLU A 83 12.82 -16.83 -5.71
N ARG A 84 13.10 -15.91 -4.77
CA ARG A 84 12.17 -14.82 -4.44
C ARG A 84 11.84 -13.98 -5.66
N ARG A 85 12.84 -13.56 -6.45
CA ARG A 85 12.60 -12.80 -7.68
C ARG A 85 11.76 -13.55 -8.70
N ASN A 86 11.97 -14.86 -8.85
CA ASN A 86 11.21 -15.68 -9.80
C ASN A 86 9.71 -15.71 -9.46
N LEU A 87 9.32 -15.57 -8.19
CA LEU A 87 7.91 -15.43 -7.80
C LEU A 87 7.26 -14.16 -8.36
N PHE A 88 8.06 -13.11 -8.60
CA PHE A 88 7.62 -11.78 -9.05
C PHE A 88 8.02 -11.50 -10.52
N TRP A 89 8.35 -12.53 -11.31
CA TRP A 89 8.89 -12.41 -12.67
C TRP A 89 8.05 -11.53 -13.63
N GLY A 90 6.72 -11.44 -13.44
CA GLY A 90 5.89 -10.60 -14.29
C GLY A 90 5.55 -9.22 -13.70
N SER A 91 6.01 -8.89 -12.50
CA SER A 91 5.75 -7.59 -11.88
C SER A 91 6.78 -6.56 -12.36
N ASP A 92 6.32 -5.36 -12.68
CA ASP A 92 7.16 -4.18 -12.96
C ASP A 92 7.42 -3.31 -11.71
N ARG A 93 6.79 -3.66 -10.58
CA ARG A 93 6.84 -2.90 -9.32
C ARG A 93 8.06 -3.24 -8.46
N GLN A 94 9.23 -2.75 -8.90
CA GLN A 94 10.48 -2.91 -8.16
C GLN A 94 10.43 -2.27 -6.75
N ASP A 95 9.72 -1.16 -6.62
CA ASP A 95 9.49 -0.44 -5.37
C ASP A 95 8.75 -1.31 -4.35
N PHE A 96 7.67 -1.95 -4.77
CA PHE A 96 6.88 -2.84 -3.93
C PHE A 96 7.66 -4.11 -3.57
N PHE A 97 8.35 -4.74 -4.53
CA PHE A 97 9.20 -5.90 -4.26
C PHE A 97 10.27 -5.59 -3.21
N ARG A 98 10.93 -4.43 -3.34
CA ARG A 98 11.94 -3.98 -2.38
C ARG A 98 11.36 -3.76 -0.99
N HIS A 99 10.16 -3.17 -0.91
CA HIS A 99 9.45 -2.96 0.36
C HIS A 99 9.04 -4.28 1.02
N LEU A 100 8.44 -5.19 0.25
CA LEU A 100 8.01 -6.49 0.75
C LEU A 100 9.18 -7.33 1.26
N THR A 101 10.28 -7.39 0.50
CA THR A 101 11.49 -8.12 0.92
C THR A 101 12.07 -7.51 2.19
N PHE A 102 12.18 -6.18 2.28
CA PHE A 102 12.58 -5.53 3.51
C PHE A 102 11.67 -5.85 4.69
N ALA A 103 10.35 -5.84 4.49
CA ALA A 103 9.37 -6.14 5.54
C ALA A 103 9.43 -7.61 6.03
N LEU A 104 9.68 -8.57 5.12
CA LEU A 104 9.64 -10.00 5.44
C LEU A 104 10.99 -10.60 5.85
N THR A 105 12.09 -10.10 5.29
CA THR A 105 13.45 -10.65 5.49
C THR A 105 14.40 -9.68 6.17
N GLY A 106 14.03 -8.40 6.32
CA GLY A 106 14.89 -7.35 6.86
C GLY A 106 15.96 -6.85 5.88
N THR A 107 16.11 -7.49 4.71
CA THR A 107 17.09 -7.11 3.69
C THR A 107 16.38 -6.68 2.41
N PRO A 108 16.56 -5.43 1.94
CA PRO A 108 15.92 -4.98 0.72
C PRO A 108 16.53 -5.70 -0.48
N GLU A 109 15.68 -6.21 -1.37
CA GLU A 109 16.12 -6.84 -2.62
C GLU A 109 15.64 -6.06 -3.84
N HIS A 110 16.32 -6.26 -4.96
CA HIS A 110 16.00 -5.63 -6.21
C HIS A 110 15.44 -6.65 -7.20
N LEU A 111 14.33 -6.29 -7.82
CA LEU A 111 13.80 -6.99 -8.97
C LEU A 111 14.66 -6.59 -10.20
N TYR A 112 15.62 -7.42 -10.58
CA TYR A 112 16.37 -7.28 -11.82
C TYR A 112 15.80 -8.27 -12.84
N HIS A 113 15.04 -7.78 -13.82
CA HIS A 113 14.64 -8.59 -14.96
C HIS A 113 15.85 -8.77 -15.87
N ARG A 114 16.26 -10.01 -16.16
CA ARG A 114 17.35 -10.27 -17.12
C ARG A 114 16.94 -9.71 -18.49
N GLY A 115 17.47 -8.56 -18.87
CA GLY A 115 17.16 -7.90 -20.15
C GLY A 115 17.27 -6.37 -20.19
N TRP A 116 17.61 -5.72 -19.09
CA TRP A 116 18.06 -4.32 -19.05
C TRP A 116 19.46 -4.23 -18.45
#